data_AF-A0A952JEP7-F1
#
_entry.id   AF-A0A952JEP7-F1
#
_cell.length_a   1.000
_cell.length_b   1.000
_cell.length_c   1.000
_cell.angle_alpha   90.00
_cell.angle_beta   90.00
_cell.angle_gamma   90.00
#
_symmetry.space_group_name_H-M   'P 1'
#
loop_
_entity.id
_entity.type
_entity.pdbx_description
1 polymer ?
#
loop_
_entity_poly.entity_id
_entity_poly.type
_entity_poly.pdbx_seq_one_letter_code
_entity_poly.pdbx_strand_id
1 'polypeptide(L)'
;MSMQAPSLATWNTDRIIEDIQTRRVILIKELFNDQQLDLYLAELYEGQKLSQVKAEFLKRDLKQLSESSLDLVHYAMLIRKAKESESWPNPPVIEEFVHAEIRQVILKYIA
;
A
#
# COMPACT_ATOMS: atom_id res chain seq x y z
N MET A 1 -4.33 -5.85 43.42
CA MET A 1 -4.04 -5.20 42.12
C MET A 1 -3.71 -6.28 41.12
N SER A 2 -4.53 -6.43 40.09
CA SER A 2 -4.20 -7.25 38.93
C SER A 2 -4.82 -6.55 37.72
N MET A 3 -4.05 -5.67 37.08
CA MET A 3 -4.41 -5.18 35.75
C MET A 3 -4.23 -6.36 34.80
N GLN A 4 -5.32 -6.88 34.25
CA GLN A 4 -5.27 -7.80 33.13
C GLN A 4 -4.59 -7.05 31.98
N ALA A 5 -3.42 -7.51 31.56
CA ALA A 5 -2.84 -7.10 30.29
C ALA A 5 -3.86 -7.45 29.19
N PRO A 6 -4.16 -6.53 28.24
CA PRO A 6 -5.02 -6.86 27.12
C PRO A 6 -4.42 -8.09 26.43
N SER A 7 -5.24 -9.11 26.20
CA SER A 7 -4.80 -10.32 25.51
C SER A 7 -4.13 -9.93 24.19
N LEU A 8 -2.92 -10.43 23.95
CA LEU A 8 -2.24 -10.34 22.65
C LEU A 8 -3.19 -10.97 21.63
N ALA A 9 -3.94 -10.14 20.89
CA ALA A 9 -4.80 -10.60 19.83
C ALA A 9 -3.89 -11.25 18.78
N THR A 10 -3.78 -12.57 18.80
CA THR A 10 -2.97 -13.31 17.82
C THR A 10 -3.49 -12.97 16.43
N TRP A 11 -2.63 -12.33 15.63
CA TRP A 11 -2.95 -11.99 14.24
C TRP A 11 -3.15 -13.29 13.45
N ASN A 12 -4.37 -13.52 12.97
CA ASN A 12 -4.64 -14.59 12.02
C ASN A 12 -4.39 -14.10 10.58
N THR A 13 -4.26 -15.03 9.64
CA THR A 13 -3.95 -14.71 8.23
C THR A 13 -4.94 -13.71 7.65
N ASP A 14 -6.24 -13.86 7.92
CA ASP A 14 -7.29 -13.00 7.36
C ASP A 14 -7.17 -11.55 7.85
N ARG A 15 -6.91 -11.35 9.14
CA ARG A 15 -6.68 -10.00 9.71
C ARG A 15 -5.41 -9.34 9.15
N ILE A 16 -4.37 -10.12 8.88
CA ILE A 16 -3.14 -9.61 8.27
C ILE A 16 -3.42 -9.15 6.84
N ILE A 17 -4.14 -9.97 6.06
CA ILE A 17 -4.55 -9.64 4.69
C ILE A 17 -5.43 -8.38 4.69
N GLU A 18 -6.39 -8.29 5.60
CA GLU A 18 -7.27 -7.12 5.75
C GLU A 18 -6.51 -5.84 6.10
N ASP A 19 -5.54 -5.91 7.02
CA ASP A 19 -4.68 -4.78 7.39
C ASP A 19 -3.82 -4.30 6.21
N ILE A 20 -3.20 -5.23 5.47
CA ILE A 20 -2.43 -4.91 4.26
C ILE A 20 -3.35 -4.26 3.22
N GLN A 21 -4.52 -4.82 2.97
CA GLN A 21 -5.49 -4.30 2.01
C GLN A 21 -5.92 -2.88 2.38
N THR A 22 -6.18 -2.65 3.67
CA THR A 22 -6.60 -1.35 4.20
C THR A 22 -5.51 -0.30 3.95
N ARG A 23 -4.25 -0.62 4.24
CA ARG A 23 -3.11 0.28 4.01
C ARG A 23 -2.90 0.56 2.53
N ARG A 24 -3.02 -0.47 1.68
CA ARG A 24 -2.95 -0.32 0.23
C ARG A 24 -3.97 0.68 -0.28
N VAL A 25 -5.22 0.57 0.18
CA VAL A 25 -6.29 1.51 -0.18
C VAL A 25 -6.01 2.91 0.33
N ILE A 26 -5.51 3.08 1.56
CA ILE A 26 -5.18 4.40 2.13
C ILE A 26 -4.10 5.10 1.28
N LEU A 27 -2.97 4.44 1.06
CA LEU A 27 -1.86 5.00 0.28
C LEU A 27 -2.26 5.34 -1.15
N ILE A 28 -3.06 4.49 -1.79
CA ILE A 28 -3.53 4.76 -3.15
C ILE A 28 -4.48 5.97 -3.18
N LYS A 29 -5.37 6.10 -2.19
CA LYS A 29 -6.33 7.22 -2.12
C LYS A 29 -5.63 8.57 -1.99
N GLU A 30 -4.49 8.63 -1.30
CA GLU A 30 -3.69 9.86 -1.22
C GLU A 30 -3.27 10.37 -2.59
N LEU A 31 -2.95 9.46 -3.52
CA LEU A 31 -2.53 9.77 -4.90
C LEU A 31 -3.68 10.20 -5.83
N PHE A 32 -4.93 10.19 -5.36
CA PHE A 32 -6.05 10.80 -6.11
C PHE A 32 -6.11 12.32 -5.95
N ASN A 33 -5.40 12.85 -4.96
CA ASN A 33 -5.18 14.28 -4.84
C ASN A 33 -4.04 14.70 -5.80
N ASP A 34 -4.33 15.60 -6.72
CA ASP A 34 -3.36 16.06 -7.72
C ASP A 34 -2.07 16.63 -7.09
N GLN A 35 -2.18 17.36 -5.98
CA GLN A 35 -1.03 17.89 -5.27
C GLN A 35 -0.16 16.78 -4.69
N GLN A 36 -0.76 15.73 -4.14
CA GLN A 36 -0.02 14.60 -3.58
C GLN A 36 0.61 13.75 -4.68
N LEU A 37 -0.08 13.58 -5.80
CA LEU A 37 0.47 12.91 -6.98
C LEU A 37 1.68 13.67 -7.53
N ASP A 38 1.59 14.99 -7.66
CA ASP A 38 2.69 15.84 -8.11
C ASP A 38 3.89 15.76 -7.16
N LEU A 39 3.67 15.75 -5.84
CA LEU A 39 4.72 15.57 -4.85
C LEU A 39 5.38 14.18 -4.98
N TYR A 40 4.58 13.13 -5.12
CA TYR A 40 5.08 11.76 -5.29
C TYR A 40 5.94 11.62 -6.56
N LEU A 41 5.51 12.26 -7.67
CA LEU A 41 6.26 12.30 -8.91
C LEU A 41 7.55 13.12 -8.80
N ALA A 42 7.51 14.22 -8.06
CA ALA A 42 8.70 15.04 -7.80
C ALA A 42 9.76 14.30 -6.99
N GLU A 43 9.36 13.58 -5.95
CA GLU A 43 10.28 12.86 -5.06
C GLU A 43 10.94 11.65 -5.73
N LEU A 44 10.18 10.90 -6.53
CA LEU A 44 10.64 9.60 -7.06
C LEU A 44 11.03 9.61 -8.52
N TYR A 45 10.61 10.61 -9.29
CA TYR A 45 10.76 10.65 -10.75
C TYR A 45 11.18 12.02 -11.27
N GLU A 46 12.00 12.74 -10.49
CA GLU A 46 12.65 14.00 -10.90
C GLU A 46 11.68 15.09 -11.41
N GLY A 47 10.45 15.11 -10.89
CA GLY A 47 9.46 16.12 -11.26
C GLY A 47 8.82 15.92 -12.64
N GLN A 48 8.84 14.69 -13.15
CA GLN A 48 8.09 14.34 -14.35
C GLN A 48 6.62 14.77 -14.22
N LYS A 49 6.14 15.49 -15.24
CA LYS A 49 4.75 15.95 -15.32
C LYS A 49 3.93 15.04 -16.20
N LEU A 50 2.80 14.58 -15.68
CA LEU A 50 1.80 13.88 -16.47
C LEU A 50 0.91 14.91 -17.19
N SER A 51 0.56 14.62 -18.45
CA SER A 51 -0.56 15.33 -19.07
C SER A 51 -1.85 14.98 -18.33
N GLN A 52 -2.86 15.86 -18.38
CA GLN A 52 -4.16 15.61 -17.76
C GLN A 52 -4.75 14.25 -18.18
N VAL A 53 -4.63 13.89 -19.45
CA VAL A 53 -5.09 12.60 -19.99
C VAL A 53 -4.35 11.43 -19.33
N LYS A 54 -3.01 11.50 -19.23
CA LYS A 54 -2.21 10.45 -18.58
C LYS A 54 -2.53 10.35 -17.08
N ALA A 55 -2.75 11.48 -16.40
CA ALA A 55 -3.12 11.50 -15.00
C ALA A 55 -4.47 10.81 -14.75
N GLU A 56 -5.48 11.03 -15.58
CA GLU A 56 -6.78 10.37 -15.46
C GLU A 56 -6.68 8.85 -15.70
N PHE A 57 -5.87 8.42 -16.67
CA PHE A 57 -5.61 6.99 -16.86
C PHE A 57 -4.86 6.36 -15.69
N LEU A 58 -3.85 7.06 -15.16
CA LEU A 58 -3.13 6.62 -13.96
C LEU A 58 -4.07 6.45 -12.77
N LYS A 59 -4.92 7.45 -12.49
CA LYS A 59 -5.90 7.38 -11.39
C LYS A 59 -6.87 6.22 -11.57
N ARG A 60 -7.29 5.92 -12.80
CA ARG A 60 -8.14 4.76 -13.09
C ARG A 60 -7.44 3.44 -12.77
N ASP A 61 -6.18 3.29 -13.18
CA ASP A 61 -5.41 2.06 -12.94
C ASP A 61 -5.05 1.91 -11.44
N LEU A 62 -4.76 3.01 -10.75
CA LEU A 62 -4.60 3.03 -9.29
C LEU A 62 -5.90 2.63 -8.57
N LYS A 63 -7.05 3.12 -9.05
CA LYS A 63 -8.36 2.70 -8.52
C LYS A 63 -8.56 1.19 -8.69
N GLN A 64 -8.26 0.64 -9.87
CA GLN A 64 -8.31 -0.80 -10.09
C GLN A 64 -7.39 -1.56 -9.14
N LEU A 65 -6.17 -1.08 -8.90
CA LEU A 65 -5.25 -1.67 -7.93
C LEU A 65 -5.86 -1.68 -6.52
N SER A 66 -6.51 -0.59 -6.09
CA SER A 66 -7.15 -0.50 -4.77
C SER A 66 -8.33 -1.46 -4.59
N GLU A 67 -9.04 -1.78 -5.67
CA GLU A 67 -10.22 -2.66 -5.68
C GLU A 67 -9.85 -4.13 -5.93
N SER A 68 -8.64 -4.39 -6.42
CA SER A 68 -8.14 -5.74 -6.68
C SER A 68 -7.97 -6.55 -5.38
N SER A 69 -7.84 -7.87 -5.48
CA SER A 69 -7.36 -8.67 -4.35
C SER A 69 -5.86 -8.50 -4.18
N LEU A 70 -5.34 -8.72 -2.97
CA LEU A 70 -3.90 -8.82 -2.76
C LEU A 70 -3.35 -10.07 -3.45
N ASP A 71 -2.23 -9.92 -4.15
CA ASP A 71 -1.45 -11.07 -4.61
C ASP A 71 -0.79 -11.74 -3.40
N LEU A 72 -1.41 -12.82 -2.91
CA LEU A 72 -0.92 -13.56 -1.76
C LEU A 72 0.45 -14.20 -1.99
N VAL A 73 0.88 -14.39 -3.25
CA VAL A 73 2.23 -14.86 -3.57
C VAL A 73 3.24 -13.74 -3.35
N HIS A 74 2.95 -12.53 -3.85
CA HIS A 74 3.78 -11.35 -3.60
C HIS A 74 3.90 -11.03 -2.09
N TYR A 75 2.78 -11.12 -1.37
CA TYR A 75 2.70 -10.80 0.06
C TYR A 75 3.05 -11.99 0.99
N ALA A 76 3.38 -13.17 0.45
CA ALA A 76 3.61 -14.39 1.24
C ALA A 76 4.68 -14.21 2.34
N MET A 77 5.78 -13.52 2.02
CA MET A 77 6.85 -13.23 2.98
C MET A 77 6.38 -12.31 4.10
N LEU A 78 5.57 -11.30 3.77
CA LEU A 78 5.04 -10.34 4.74
C LEU A 78 4.04 -11.01 5.68
N ILE A 79 3.14 -11.82 5.12
CA ILE A 79 2.16 -12.61 5.88
C ILE A 79 2.87 -13.59 6.81
N ARG A 80 3.93 -14.26 6.35
CA ARG A 80 4.72 -15.17 7.20
C ARG A 80 5.35 -14.43 8.38
N LYS A 81 6.03 -13.31 8.12
CA LYS A 81 6.64 -12.48 9.18
C LYS A 81 5.61 -11.95 10.18
N ALA A 82 4.44 -11.55 9.70
CA ALA A 82 3.35 -11.09 10.55
C ALA A 82 2.84 -12.19 11.50
N LYS A 83 2.76 -13.44 11.02
CA LYS A 83 2.37 -14.60 11.84
C LYS A 83 3.42 -15.00 12.87
N GLU A 84 4.70 -14.81 12.55
CA GLU A 84 5.83 -15.14 13.41
C GLU A 84 6.12 -14.04 14.44
N SER A 85 5.51 -12.86 14.31
CA SER A 85 5.73 -11.70 15.17
C SER A 85 4.60 -11.50 16.16
N GLU A 86 4.93 -11.38 17.44
CA GLU A 86 3.98 -10.99 18.49
C GLU A 86 3.57 -9.50 18.37
N SER A 87 4.32 -8.70 17.62
CA SER A 87 4.21 -7.23 17.58
C SER A 87 3.81 -6.68 16.20
N TRP A 88 3.20 -7.47 15.32
CA TRP A 88 2.56 -6.94 14.11
C TRP A 88 1.49 -5.89 14.52
N PRO A 89 1.30 -4.76 13.80
CA PRO A 89 1.80 -4.43 12.47
C PRO A 89 3.09 -3.59 12.43
N ASN A 90 3.86 -3.75 11.35
CA ASN A 90 5.05 -2.93 11.05
C ASN A 90 4.76 -2.04 9.82
N PRO A 91 4.22 -0.81 10.01
CA PRO A 91 3.76 0.03 8.92
C PRO A 91 4.78 0.31 7.83
N PRO A 92 6.03 0.70 8.15
CA PRO A 92 7.04 0.98 7.13
C PRO A 92 7.27 -0.19 6.17
N VAL A 93 7.18 -1.44 6.63
CA VAL A 93 7.40 -2.61 5.78
C VAL A 93 6.21 -2.84 4.85
N ILE A 94 4.98 -2.69 5.33
CA ILE A 94 3.79 -2.87 4.51
C ILE A 94 3.71 -1.78 3.44
N GLU A 95 3.97 -0.54 3.85
CA GLU A 95 3.95 0.63 2.96
C GLU A 95 4.97 0.49 1.83
N GLU A 96 6.17 -0.04 2.09
CA GLU A 96 7.16 -0.26 1.03
C GLU A 96 6.69 -1.28 -0.03
N PHE A 97 6.04 -2.37 0.38
CA PHE A 97 5.47 -3.34 -0.57
C PHE A 97 4.38 -2.71 -1.43
N VAL A 98 3.48 -1.94 -0.79
CA VAL A 98 2.43 -1.21 -1.50
C VAL A 98 3.02 -0.17 -2.44
N HIS A 99 4.02 0.59 -2.02
CA HIS A 99 4.69 1.58 -2.86
C HIS A 99 5.37 0.91 -4.06
N ALA A 100 5.90 -0.31 -3.93
CA ALA A 100 6.41 -1.05 -5.07
C ALA A 100 5.32 -1.34 -6.13
N GLU A 101 4.12 -1.74 -5.72
CA GLU A 101 2.97 -1.93 -6.63
C GLU A 101 2.55 -0.61 -7.29
N ILE A 102 2.45 0.47 -6.50
CA ILE A 102 2.12 1.81 -6.99
C ILE A 102 3.13 2.27 -8.04
N ARG A 103 4.43 2.10 -7.78
CA ARG A 103 5.50 2.47 -8.72
C ARG A 103 5.37 1.72 -10.05
N GLN A 104 5.03 0.42 -10.02
CA GLN A 104 4.79 -0.35 -11.25
C GLN A 104 3.62 0.20 -12.08
N VAL A 105 2.56 0.71 -11.43
CA VAL A 105 1.45 1.36 -12.14
C VAL A 105 1.91 2.69 -12.73
N ILE A 106 2.58 3.53 -11.94
CA ILE A 106 3.05 4.85 -12.37
C ILE A 106 4.02 4.77 -13.56
N LEU A 107 4.96 3.82 -13.53
CA LEU A 107 5.96 3.62 -14.59
C LEU A 107 5.36 3.48 -15.99
N LYS A 108 4.11 2.98 -16.12
CA LYS A 108 3.41 2.85 -17.40
C LYS A 108 3.08 4.21 -18.06
N TYR A 109 3.11 5.29 -17.30
CA TYR A 109 2.67 6.63 -17.74
C TYR A 109 3.81 7.65 -17.81
N ILE A 110 4.90 7.42 -17.08
CA ILE A 110 6.10 8.27 -17.05
C ILE A 110 7.24 7.77 -17.95
N ALA A 111 7.19 6.49 -18.37
CA ALA A 111 8.08 5.96 -19.39
C ALA A 111 7.73 6.45 -20.80
#